data_AF-A0A8S3WCH7-F1
#
_entry.id   AF-A0A8S3WCH7-F1
#
_cell.length_a   1.000
_cell.length_b   1.000
_cell.length_c   1.000
_cell.angle_alpha   90.00
_cell.angle_beta   90.00
_cell.angle_gamma   90.00
#
_symmetry.space_group_name_H-M   'P 1'
#
loop_
_entity.id
_entity.type
_entity.pdbx_description
1 polymer ?
#
loop_
_entity_poly.entity_id
_entity_poly.type
_entity_poly.pdbx_seq_one_letter_code
_entity_poly.pdbx_strand_id
1 'polypeptide(L)'
;MSMQENKVIDEALLHLFIWDYQPLSIVEDKGFLKYTNALNPSYKAPSRKTISASWIPSASTACREKLMKQVQREAMSVCLTTDTWTSSVNNSYIAITIHYTTSELGFKKVLLECGHYSEKHTGELLASQLKTRLKHEASPEK
;
A
#
# COMPACT_ATOMS: atom_id res chain seq x y z
N MET A 1 2.36 29.22 -8.46
CA MET A 1 1.75 27.93 -8.82
C MET A 1 0.72 27.60 -7.75
N SER A 2 -0.50 27.26 -8.15
CA SER A 2 -1.58 27.00 -7.20
C SER A 2 -1.29 25.70 -6.44
N MET A 3 -1.84 25.58 -5.22
CA MET A 3 -1.71 24.37 -4.40
C MET A 3 -2.25 23.12 -5.12
N GLN A 4 -3.13 23.32 -6.11
CA GLN A 4 -3.74 22.28 -6.92
C GLN A 4 -2.82 21.72 -8.01
N GLU A 5 -1.99 22.57 -8.62
CA GLU A 5 -1.03 22.16 -9.66
C GLU A 5 0.10 21.29 -9.07
N ASN A 6 0.55 21.59 -7.85
CA ASN A 6 1.55 20.77 -7.15
C ASN A 6 1.05 19.35 -6.86
N LYS A 7 -0.23 19.18 -6.50
CA LYS A 7 -0.80 17.87 -6.20
C LYS A 7 -0.76 16.91 -7.39
N VAL A 8 -1.01 17.42 -8.60
CA VAL A 8 -0.98 16.61 -9.82
C VAL A 8 0.45 16.10 -10.09
N ILE A 9 1.45 16.96 -9.88
CA ILE A 9 2.86 16.58 -10.05
C ILE A 9 3.28 15.59 -8.95
N ASP A 10 2.87 15.81 -7.71
CA ASP A 10 3.15 14.92 -6.58
C ASP A 10 2.56 13.52 -6.81
N GLU A 11 1.34 13.42 -7.33
CA GLU A 11 0.70 12.15 -7.69
C GLU A 11 1.45 11.44 -8.82
N ALA A 12 1.83 12.17 -9.88
CA ALA A 12 2.63 11.62 -10.96
C ALA A 12 4.01 11.14 -10.49
N LEU A 13 4.63 11.88 -9.55
CA LEU A 13 5.88 11.46 -8.92
C LEU A 13 5.70 10.21 -8.06
N LEU A 14 4.60 10.11 -7.30
CA LEU A 14 4.28 8.93 -6.51
C LEU A 14 4.17 7.67 -7.38
N HIS A 15 3.63 7.78 -8.60
CA HIS A 15 3.51 6.68 -9.56
C HIS A 15 4.86 6.07 -9.96
N LEU A 16 5.94 6.86 -10.04
CA LEU A 16 7.28 6.31 -10.28
C LEU A 16 7.67 5.26 -9.22
N PHE A 17 7.17 5.38 -7.99
CA PHE A 17 7.48 4.44 -6.92
C PHE A 17 6.50 3.29 -6.86
N ILE A 18 5.20 3.55 -7.02
CA ILE A 18 4.16 2.52 -6.82
C ILE A 18 3.86 1.70 -8.07
N TRP A 19 4.15 2.21 -9.26
CA TRP A 19 3.95 1.48 -10.53
C TRP A 19 5.28 0.99 -11.09
N ASP A 20 6.30 1.85 -11.10
CA ASP A 20 7.58 1.55 -11.74
C ASP A 20 8.67 1.06 -10.76
N TYR A 21 8.34 0.98 -9.47
CA TYR A 21 9.23 0.50 -8.40
C TYR A 21 10.60 1.20 -8.35
N GLN A 22 10.65 2.47 -8.76
CA GLN A 22 11.90 3.23 -8.77
C GLN A 22 12.47 3.39 -7.34
N PRO A 23 13.80 3.45 -7.19
CA PRO A 23 14.42 3.76 -5.91
C PRO A 23 13.95 5.12 -5.40
N LEU A 24 13.53 5.19 -4.13
CA LEU A 24 13.08 6.45 -3.52
C LEU A 24 14.17 7.52 -3.48
N SER A 25 15.44 7.15 -3.65
CA SER A 25 16.57 8.07 -3.73
C SER A 25 16.59 8.91 -5.01
N ILE A 26 15.83 8.55 -6.04
CA ILE A 26 15.84 9.26 -7.33
C ILE A 26 15.52 10.75 -7.20
N VAL A 27 14.69 11.14 -6.21
CA VAL A 27 14.34 12.55 -5.96
C VAL A 27 15.51 13.38 -5.41
N GLU A 28 16.58 12.72 -4.99
CA GLU A 28 17.82 13.34 -4.49
C GLU A 28 18.94 13.31 -5.55
N ASP A 29 18.71 12.62 -6.69
CA ASP A 29 19.70 12.50 -7.75
C ASP A 29 19.84 13.79 -8.56
N LYS A 30 21.09 14.21 -8.81
CA LYS A 30 21.41 15.46 -9.53
C LYS A 30 20.78 15.55 -10.92
N GLY A 31 20.75 14.43 -11.65
CA GLY A 31 20.17 14.37 -13.00
C GLY A 31 18.66 14.53 -12.98
N PHE A 32 17.98 13.83 -12.08
CA PHE A 32 16.53 13.91 -11.91
C PHE A 32 16.08 15.30 -11.43
N LEU A 33 16.81 15.90 -10.49
CA LEU A 33 16.56 17.27 -10.04
C LEU A 33 16.75 18.28 -11.18
N LYS A 34 17.81 18.13 -12.00
CA LYS A 34 18.04 19.00 -13.16
C LYS A 34 16.91 18.86 -14.20
N TYR A 35 16.48 17.63 -14.48
CA TYR A 35 15.35 17.35 -15.39
C TYR A 35 14.05 17.96 -14.88
N THR A 36 13.69 17.69 -13.63
CA THR A 36 12.46 18.19 -12.99
C THR A 36 12.43 19.72 -12.95
N ASN A 37 13.56 20.36 -12.59
CA ASN A 37 13.69 21.81 -12.58
C ASN A 37 13.59 22.42 -13.99
N ALA A 38 14.10 21.73 -15.03
CA ALA A 38 13.97 22.20 -16.41
C ALA A 38 12.53 22.12 -16.93
N LEU A 39 11.75 21.12 -16.49
CA LEU A 39 10.33 21.02 -16.80
C LEU A 39 9.48 22.03 -16.04
N ASN A 40 9.75 22.20 -14.75
CA ASN A 40 9.02 23.12 -13.89
C ASN A 40 9.93 23.68 -12.77
N PRO A 41 10.47 24.90 -12.93
CA PRO A 41 11.36 25.50 -11.94
C PRO A 41 10.70 25.84 -10.60
N SER A 42 9.37 25.92 -10.55
CA SER A 42 8.64 26.24 -9.32
C SER A 42 8.35 25.00 -8.48
N TYR A 43 8.48 23.81 -9.05
CA TYR A 43 8.25 22.56 -8.34
C TYR A 43 9.46 22.19 -7.48
N LYS A 44 9.22 21.82 -6.23
CA LYS A 44 10.25 21.30 -5.33
C LYS A 44 9.92 19.85 -5.02
N ALA A 45 10.76 18.94 -5.52
CA ALA A 45 10.60 17.53 -5.21
C ALA A 45 10.65 17.31 -3.68
N PRO A 46 9.79 16.44 -3.14
CA PRO A 46 9.83 16.06 -1.74
C PRO A 46 11.14 15.33 -1.42
N SER A 47 11.50 15.29 -0.14
CA SER A 47 12.62 14.45 0.31
C SER A 47 12.25 12.96 0.22
N ARG A 48 13.26 12.09 0.12
CA ARG A 48 13.06 10.63 0.22
C ARG A 48 12.30 10.25 1.49
N LYS A 49 12.59 10.94 2.60
CA LYS A 49 11.93 10.73 3.90
C LYS A 49 10.44 11.08 3.85
N THR A 50 10.07 12.18 3.18
CA THR A 50 8.66 12.56 3.01
C THR A 50 7.91 11.48 2.23
N ILE A 51 8.50 10.97 1.15
CA ILE A 51 7.89 9.91 0.35
C ILE A 51 7.72 8.63 1.17
N SER A 52 8.77 8.17 1.84
CA SER A 52 8.76 6.90 2.57
C SER A 52 7.92 6.92 3.83
N ALA A 53 7.92 8.03 4.58
CA ALA A 53 7.25 8.13 5.87
C ALA A 53 5.81 8.67 5.79
N SER A 54 5.42 9.30 4.68
CA SER A 54 4.10 9.91 4.54
C SER A 54 3.36 9.46 3.28
N TRP A 55 3.93 9.66 2.09
CA TRP A 55 3.18 9.45 0.84
C TRP A 55 2.86 7.97 0.59
N ILE A 56 3.86 7.09 0.67
CA ILE A 56 3.66 5.65 0.45
C ILE A 56 2.72 5.05 1.49
N PRO A 57 2.89 5.30 2.81
CA PRO A 57 1.94 4.82 3.81
C PRO A 57 0.52 5.33 3.56
N SER A 58 0.34 6.62 3.23
CA SER A 58 -0.98 7.19 2.95
C SER A 58 -1.63 6.55 1.72
N ALA A 59 -0.89 6.34 0.64
CA ALA A 59 -1.37 5.68 -0.56
C ALA A 59 -1.73 4.21 -0.31
N SER A 60 -0.94 3.51 0.50
CA SER A 60 -1.20 2.13 0.92
C SER A 60 -2.51 2.04 1.71
N THR A 61 -2.71 2.92 2.70
CA THR A 61 -3.97 2.99 3.47
C THR A 61 -5.18 3.27 2.57
N ALA A 62 -5.08 4.27 1.69
CA ALA A 62 -6.16 4.61 0.77
C ALA A 62 -6.49 3.46 -0.22
N CYS A 63 -5.46 2.78 -0.72
CA CYS A 63 -5.62 1.59 -1.57
C CYS A 63 -6.34 0.47 -0.82
N ARG A 64 -5.90 0.18 0.41
CA ARG A 64 -6.51 -0.83 1.28
C ARG A 64 -7.99 -0.54 1.54
N GLU A 65 -8.33 0.69 1.94
CA GLU A 65 -9.72 1.10 2.16
C GLU A 65 -10.60 0.90 0.92
N LYS A 66 -10.07 1.28 -0.26
CA LYS A 66 -10.75 1.09 -1.54
C LYS A 66 -10.98 -0.39 -1.85
N LEU A 67 -9.97 -1.23 -1.65
CA LEU A 67 -10.07 -2.68 -1.85
C LEU A 67 -11.10 -3.29 -0.89
N MET A 68 -11.11 -2.89 0.37
CA MET A 68 -12.09 -3.38 1.35
C MET A 68 -13.52 -2.98 1.00
N LYS A 69 -13.76 -1.73 0.61
CA LYS A 69 -15.07 -1.28 0.10
C LYS A 69 -15.49 -2.07 -1.14
N GLN A 70 -14.54 -2.39 -2.03
CA GLN A 70 -14.80 -3.23 -3.20
C GLN A 70 -15.22 -4.65 -2.80
N VAL A 71 -14.47 -5.29 -1.90
CA VAL A 71 -14.80 -6.63 -1.38
C VAL A 71 -16.17 -6.64 -0.71
N GLN A 72 -16.45 -5.68 0.18
CA GLN A 72 -17.73 -5.57 0.88
C GLN A 72 -18.93 -5.42 -0.09
N ARG A 73 -18.73 -4.72 -1.20
CA ARG A 73 -19.78 -4.49 -2.21
C ARG A 73 -20.00 -5.70 -3.12
N GLU A 74 -18.94 -6.41 -3.48
CA GLU A 74 -18.98 -7.40 -4.57
C GLU A 74 -18.97 -8.85 -4.10
N ALA A 75 -18.49 -9.13 -2.88
CA ALA A 75 -18.28 -10.49 -2.41
C ALA A 75 -19.57 -11.18 -1.98
N MET A 76 -19.85 -12.34 -2.56
CA MET A 76 -20.87 -13.28 -2.09
C MET A 76 -20.33 -14.25 -1.04
N SER A 77 -19.07 -14.67 -1.23
CA SER A 77 -18.34 -15.54 -0.33
C SER A 77 -16.89 -15.09 -0.26
N VAL A 78 -16.26 -15.27 0.89
CA VAL A 78 -14.88 -14.83 1.14
C VAL A 78 -14.07 -15.98 1.74
N CYS A 79 -12.85 -16.14 1.25
CA CYS A 79 -11.81 -16.98 1.82
C CYS A 79 -10.54 -16.14 2.04
N LEU A 80 -9.82 -16.41 3.13
CA LEU A 80 -8.56 -15.75 3.44
C LEU A 80 -7.43 -16.76 3.32
N THR A 81 -6.34 -16.34 2.68
CA THR A 81 -5.08 -17.07 2.72
C THR A 81 -4.01 -16.19 3.31
N THR A 82 -3.17 -16.78 4.17
CA THR A 82 -1.98 -16.12 4.70
C THR A 82 -0.74 -16.86 4.26
N ASP A 83 0.26 -16.10 3.84
CA ASP A 83 1.61 -16.61 3.60
C ASP A 83 2.57 -15.91 4.57
N THR A 84 3.46 -16.68 5.20
CA THR A 84 4.45 -16.16 6.13
C THR A 84 5.82 -16.69 5.76
N TRP A 85 6.79 -15.79 5.66
CA TRP A 85 8.16 -16.15 5.33
C TRP A 85 9.17 -15.30 6.12
N THR A 86 10.37 -15.85 6.28
CA THR A 86 11.52 -15.13 6.82
C THR A 86 12.48 -14.81 5.68
N SER A 87 12.83 -13.54 5.54
CA SER A 87 13.80 -13.07 4.54
C SER A 87 15.22 -13.54 4.86
N SER A 88 16.12 -13.42 3.88
CA SER A 88 17.55 -13.72 4.04
C SER A 88 18.26 -12.86 5.09
N VAL A 89 17.69 -11.71 5.45
CA VAL A 89 18.18 -10.82 6.52
C VAL A 89 17.44 -11.01 7.84
N ASN A 90 16.75 -12.15 8.01
CA ASN A 90 16.07 -12.57 9.23
C ASN A 90 14.88 -11.68 9.67
N ASN A 91 14.34 -10.88 8.75
CA ASN A 91 13.06 -10.19 8.94
C ASN A 91 11.93 -11.13 8.55
N SER A 92 10.92 -11.29 9.42
CA SER A 92 9.75 -12.10 9.11
C SER A 92 8.62 -11.24 8.56
N TYR A 93 7.84 -11.81 7.66
CA TYR A 93 6.78 -11.13 6.93
C TYR A 93 5.51 -11.97 6.91
N ILE A 94 4.39 -11.28 6.75
CA ILE A 94 3.08 -11.89 6.52
C ILE A 94 2.41 -11.19 5.33
N ALA A 95 1.81 -11.97 4.44
CA ALA A 95 0.89 -11.51 3.42
C ALA A 95 -0.50 -12.06 3.70
N ILE A 96 -1.52 -11.21 3.64
CA ILE A 96 -2.92 -11.57 3.81
C ILE A 96 -3.64 -11.31 2.49
N THR A 97 -4.15 -12.36 1.86
CA THR A 97 -4.89 -12.27 0.59
C THR A 97 -6.34 -12.69 0.81
N ILE A 98 -7.26 -11.88 0.30
CA ILE A 98 -8.69 -12.17 0.26
C ILE A 98 -9.00 -12.75 -1.12
N HIS A 99 -9.67 -13.89 -1.14
CA HIS A 99 -10.26 -14.50 -2.34
C HIS A 99 -11.78 -14.44 -2.19
N TYR A 100 -12.49 -14.00 -3.23
CA TYR A 100 -13.95 -13.88 -3.16
C TYR A 100 -14.64 -14.16 -4.48
N THR A 101 -15.90 -14.62 -4.39
CA THR A 101 -16.78 -14.82 -5.53
C THR A 101 -17.71 -13.62 -5.71
N THR A 102 -18.06 -13.29 -6.96
CA THR A 102 -19.04 -12.24 -7.29
C THR A 102 -20.37 -12.82 -7.76
N SER A 103 -21.41 -11.99 -7.82
CA SER A 103 -22.74 -12.33 -8.37
C SER A 103 -22.72 -12.79 -9.82
N GLU A 104 -21.70 -12.36 -10.57
CA GLU A 104 -21.48 -12.73 -11.98
C GLU A 104 -20.69 -14.03 -12.12
N LEU A 105 -20.60 -14.85 -11.07
CA LEU A 105 -19.77 -16.06 -10.99
C LEU A 105 -18.27 -15.81 -11.26
N GLY A 106 -17.80 -14.58 -11.03
CA GLY A 106 -16.39 -14.23 -11.13
C GLY A 106 -15.61 -14.59 -9.86
N PHE A 107 -14.35 -14.97 -10.01
CA PHE A 107 -13.40 -15.14 -8.91
C PHE A 107 -12.39 -14.00 -8.90
N LYS A 108 -12.26 -13.33 -7.76
CA LYS A 108 -11.30 -12.23 -7.57
C LYS A 108 -10.40 -12.53 -6.38
N LYS A 109 -9.16 -12.03 -6.46
CA LYS A 109 -8.20 -12.04 -5.35
C LYS A 109 -7.62 -10.65 -5.15
N VAL A 110 -7.48 -10.24 -3.90
CA VAL A 110 -6.88 -8.95 -3.53
C VAL A 110 -5.90 -9.16 -2.37
N LEU A 111 -4.70 -8.61 -2.50
CA LEU A 111 -3.74 -8.55 -1.40
C LEU A 111 -4.17 -7.42 -0.46
N LEU A 112 -4.56 -7.78 0.76
CA LEU A 112 -5.01 -6.81 1.76
C LEU A 112 -3.83 -6.13 2.43
N GLU A 113 -2.84 -6.92 2.80
CA GLU A 113 -1.68 -6.45 3.55
C GLU A 113 -0.47 -7.34 3.27
N CYS A 114 0.70 -6.71 3.18
CA CYS A 114 2.00 -7.36 3.22
C CYS A 114 2.91 -6.52 4.11
N GLY A 115 3.43 -7.11 5.19
CA GLY A 115 4.13 -6.32 6.19
C GLY A 115 5.02 -7.15 7.11
N HIS A 116 5.83 -6.44 7.88
CA HIS A 116 6.73 -7.06 8.86
C HIS A 116 5.93 -7.76 9.97
N TYR A 117 6.41 -8.92 10.38
CA TYR A 117 5.84 -9.79 11.39
C TYR A 117 6.94 -10.15 12.39
N SER A 118 6.74 -9.85 13.67
CA SER A 118 7.80 -9.96 14.70
C SER A 118 7.54 -11.06 15.73
N GLU A 119 6.55 -11.92 15.51
CA GLU A 119 6.08 -12.85 16.52
C GLU A 119 6.37 -14.32 16.19
N LYS A 120 6.22 -15.20 17.19
CA LYS A 120 6.39 -16.64 17.01
C LYS A 120 5.23 -17.19 16.15
N HIS A 121 5.56 -18.02 15.17
CA HIS A 121 4.61 -18.62 14.23
C HIS A 121 3.72 -19.72 14.88
N THR A 122 3.05 -19.44 15.99
CA THR A 122 2.02 -20.35 16.52
C THR A 122 0.66 -20.05 15.87
N GLY A 123 -0.17 -21.07 15.72
CA GLY A 123 -1.48 -20.94 15.08
C GLY A 123 -2.41 -19.95 15.80
N GLU A 124 -2.37 -19.91 17.13
CA GLU A 124 -3.20 -18.99 17.92
C GLU A 124 -2.82 -17.52 17.66
N LEU A 125 -1.53 -17.26 17.53
CA LEU A 125 -1.03 -15.90 17.37
C LEU A 125 -1.28 -15.38 15.96
N LEU A 126 -1.10 -16.23 14.94
CA LEU A 126 -1.52 -15.92 13.57
C LEU A 126 -3.03 -15.62 13.50
N ALA A 127 -3.86 -16.44 14.14
CA ALA A 127 -5.30 -16.21 14.20
C ALA A 127 -5.66 -14.89 14.91
N SER A 128 -4.96 -14.56 16.00
CA SER A 128 -5.13 -13.28 16.71
C SER A 128 -4.74 -12.08 15.83
N GLN A 129 -3.59 -12.17 15.16
CA GLN A 129 -3.11 -11.12 14.25
C GLN A 129 -4.06 -10.91 13.08
N LEU A 130 -4.54 -11.98 12.45
CA LEU A 130 -5.56 -11.90 11.40
C LEU A 130 -6.81 -11.19 11.90
N LYS A 131 -7.31 -11.55 13.08
CA LYS A 131 -8.48 -10.88 13.68
C LYS A 131 -8.21 -9.40 13.91
N THR A 132 -7.06 -9.02 14.45
CA THR A 132 -6.72 -7.61 14.70
C THR A 132 -6.63 -6.81 13.40
N ARG A 133 -5.94 -7.35 12.40
CA ARG A 133 -5.72 -6.72 11.10
C ARG A 133 -7.04 -6.54 10.34
N LEU A 134 -7.99 -7.46 10.50
CA LEU A 134 -9.33 -7.38 9.90
C LEU A 134 -10.34 -6.57 10.74
N LYS A 135 -10.20 -6.51 12.07
CA LYS A 135 -11.12 -5.80 12.98
C LYS A 135 -11.02 -4.29 12.90
N HIS A 136 -9.89 -3.73 12.48
CA HIS A 136 -9.72 -2.29 12.29
C HIS A 136 -10.68 -1.69 11.23
N GLU A 137 -11.54 -2.52 10.63
CA GLU A 137 -12.44 -2.20 9.52
C GLU A 137 -13.92 -2.42 9.84
N ALA A 138 -14.25 -2.86 11.07
CA ALA A 138 -15.62 -3.19 11.49
C ALA A 138 -16.26 -2.16 12.43
N SER A 139 -15.72 -0.93 12.54
CA SER A 139 -16.50 0.18 13.11
C SER A 139 -17.36 0.79 12.00
N PRO A 140 -18.68 0.58 11.99
CA PRO A 140 -19.56 1.49 11.28
C PRO A 140 -19.46 2.83 12.03
N GLU A 141 -19.07 3.89 11.32
CA GLU A 141 -19.34 5.25 11.79
C GLU A 141 -20.84 5.34 12.12
N LYS A 142 -21.13 5.72 13.36
CA LYS A 142 -22.46 6.23 13.75
C LYS A 142 -22.60 7.65 13.27
#